data_AF-A0A972CKE1-F1
#
_entry.id   AF-A0A972CKE1-F1
#
_cell.length_a   1.000
_cell.length_b   1.000
_cell.length_c   1.000
_cell.angle_alpha   90.00
_cell.angle_beta   90.00
_cell.angle_gamma   90.00
#
_symmetry.space_group_name_H-M   'P 1'
#
loop_
_entity.id
_entity.type
_entity.pdbx_description
1 polymer ?
#
loop_
_entity_poly.entity_id
_entity_poly.type
_entity_poly.pdbx_seq_one_letter_code
_entity_poly.pdbx_strand_id
1 'polypeptide(L)'
;MGVYLVAPPGVLEGDAILSLTSPDDFSEPPASSAKLLGSIVNLNFPGDVKRFEEPILLKFQLDQDQWESFENKGNINLAYYDGNEWVYMEPSEIDENTRTVGLEIYHCSFFSPAEPTKEELQRMVARDMAVDSTMVNRNSELKKATEELVKSVMGPGVDKSFLRDVVEGIMDQNTFTKLAKDLANNYMEEAEEEFIGCYTQVVASKLHAHAQVMSENLGELGENLGLVASFGTSAGLIAEGDYYGAAKEMGSGVISTNKFGKLFAAAARVTRRQVARWKSEEIEAAYRIYIEGKEPSLPFWGYGSIEAGDFDEVWNQMRGVGRQIIIDAVADFKEDMGREPTADEKKQIESEAKAVLKREFEERRDKEADIAKEEKRNLEFLKIVEEGNLLEPNRYGFDPWEKTYKERVREIFELRNMVLEDTKRRMNFQGDDSESEINVYTVSILIGKYLSKGEEGYRELLIEKGLIKRPPSLDSQDVLNYGLSGSWNIVGYLTYQIEDGELEDIEVEAEPTINFSLSFNGGSGSMNVDGYPGRLNVSGNSFSGTISISFIGAEISQVLTGSASIGDGQVSIAGDLMGYINGIHVTSYSWSGQKNLPEVIYVDDIPVLTGN
;
A
#
# COMPACT_ATOMS: atom_id res chain seq x y z
N MET A 1 14.13 -4.31 40.77
CA MET A 1 13.94 -4.78 39.39
C MET A 1 14.29 -6.25 39.28
N GLY A 2 13.40 -7.07 38.71
CA GLY A 2 13.70 -8.47 38.35
C GLY A 2 14.16 -8.55 36.90
N VAL A 3 15.07 -9.46 36.57
CA VAL A 3 15.49 -9.71 35.18
C VAL A 3 15.39 -11.20 34.89
N TYR A 4 14.72 -11.54 33.79
CA TYR A 4 14.49 -12.92 33.38
C TYR A 4 14.99 -13.11 31.96
N LEU A 5 15.48 -14.32 31.70
CA LEU A 5 15.92 -14.73 30.38
C LEU A 5 15.19 -16.00 29.99
N VAL A 6 14.58 -16.00 28.81
CA VAL A 6 13.98 -17.20 28.23
C VAL A 6 14.76 -17.56 26.97
N ALA A 7 15.49 -18.68 27.04
CA ALA A 7 16.27 -19.20 25.92
C ALA A 7 15.56 -20.44 25.34
N PRO A 8 15.06 -20.39 24.09
CA PRO A 8 14.50 -21.57 23.44
C PRO A 8 15.55 -22.67 23.18
N PRO A 9 15.13 -23.90 22.85
CA PRO A 9 16.04 -24.93 22.37
C PRO A 9 16.77 -24.47 21.11
N GLY A 10 18.09 -24.69 21.04
CA GLY A 10 18.90 -24.40 19.85
C GLY A 10 19.51 -23.00 19.78
N VAL A 11 19.38 -22.18 20.84
CA VAL A 11 19.94 -20.80 20.91
C VAL A 11 21.47 -20.73 20.70
N LEU A 12 22.21 -21.76 21.12
CA LEU A 12 23.67 -21.86 20.96
C LEU A 12 24.04 -23.24 20.42
N GLU A 13 25.13 -23.28 19.63
CA GLU A 13 25.75 -24.53 19.20
C GLU A 13 26.50 -25.19 20.36
N GLY A 14 25.96 -26.28 20.88
CA GLY A 14 26.59 -27.07 21.95
C GLY A 14 26.42 -26.47 23.35
N ASP A 15 27.17 -27.03 24.30
CA ASP A 15 27.09 -26.61 25.71
C ASP A 15 27.86 -25.30 25.92
N ALA A 16 27.17 -24.26 26.40
CA ALA A 16 27.74 -22.94 26.67
C ALA A 16 27.25 -22.37 28.00
N ILE A 17 28.10 -21.57 28.65
CA ILE A 17 27.73 -20.82 29.86
C ILE A 17 27.29 -19.43 29.46
N LEU A 18 25.99 -19.17 29.57
CA LEU A 18 25.42 -17.84 29.44
C LEU A 18 25.41 -17.15 30.80
N SER A 19 25.95 -15.94 30.84
CA SER A 19 26.07 -15.13 32.06
C SER A 19 25.22 -13.87 31.93
N LEU A 20 24.51 -13.54 33.01
CA LEU A 20 23.77 -12.31 33.18
C LEU A 20 24.27 -11.65 34.47
N THR A 21 24.88 -10.48 34.35
CA THR A 21 25.52 -9.77 35.47
C THR A 21 25.08 -8.32 35.51
N SER A 22 25.09 -7.69 36.67
CA SER A 22 24.91 -6.23 36.78
C SER A 22 26.28 -5.59 36.98
N PRO A 23 26.77 -4.75 36.06
CA PRO A 23 28.03 -4.05 36.24
C PRO A 23 27.93 -2.98 37.32
N ASP A 24 28.99 -2.83 38.13
CA ASP A 24 29.06 -1.82 39.20
C ASP A 24 29.42 -0.41 38.66
N ASP A 25 30.07 -0.33 37.49
CA ASP A 25 30.50 0.92 36.85
C ASP A 25 30.26 0.83 35.34
N PHE A 26 29.35 1.66 34.84
CA PHE A 26 29.02 1.75 33.42
C PHE A 26 28.52 3.17 33.08
N SER A 27 28.84 3.64 31.88
CA SER A 27 28.42 4.98 31.45
C SER A 27 26.94 4.99 31.05
N GLU A 28 26.13 5.73 31.79
CA GLU A 28 24.73 6.00 31.44
C GLU A 28 24.63 6.84 30.16
N PRO A 29 23.52 6.74 29.40
CA PRO A 29 23.27 7.63 28.28
C PRO A 29 23.21 9.10 28.75
N PRO A 30 23.60 10.06 27.88
CA PRO A 30 23.43 11.47 28.21
C PRO A 30 21.95 11.80 28.38
N ALA A 31 21.62 12.71 29.31
CA ALA A 31 20.24 13.09 29.62
C ALA A 31 19.47 13.69 28.42
N SER A 32 20.18 14.18 27.39
CA SER A 32 19.59 14.63 26.12
C SER A 32 19.12 13.48 25.22
N SER A 33 19.51 12.25 25.52
CA SER A 33 19.23 11.05 24.74
C SER A 33 18.17 10.17 25.40
N ALA A 34 18.40 9.75 26.64
CA ALA A 34 17.43 8.96 27.39
C ALA A 34 17.67 9.00 28.90
N LYS A 35 16.64 8.60 29.64
CA LYS A 35 16.71 8.25 31.05
C LYS A 35 16.63 6.73 31.19
N LEU A 36 17.57 6.10 31.90
CA LEU A 36 17.44 4.69 32.26
C LEU A 36 16.37 4.52 33.35
N LEU A 37 15.54 3.50 33.18
CA LEU A 37 14.45 3.17 34.10
C LEU A 37 14.81 2.02 35.05
N GLY A 38 15.98 1.41 34.88
CA GLY A 38 16.39 0.23 35.61
C GLY A 38 17.91 0.09 35.73
N SER A 39 18.35 -0.97 36.39
CA SER A 39 19.77 -1.32 36.45
C SER A 39 20.22 -1.88 35.11
N ILE A 40 21.44 -1.56 34.72
CA ILE A 40 22.07 -2.15 33.55
C ILE A 40 22.34 -3.64 33.83
N VAL A 41 22.11 -4.47 32.83
CA VAL A 41 22.52 -5.88 32.83
C VAL A 41 23.44 -6.14 31.65
N ASN A 42 24.50 -6.89 31.90
CA ASN A 42 25.42 -7.41 30.90
C ASN A 42 25.09 -8.88 30.65
N LEU A 43 24.62 -9.17 29.45
CA LEU A 43 24.45 -10.51 28.93
C LEU A 43 25.69 -10.90 28.14
N ASN A 44 26.25 -12.07 28.42
CA ASN A 44 27.50 -12.49 27.80
C ASN A 44 27.70 -14.02 27.79
N PHE A 45 28.36 -14.55 26.76
CA PHE A 45 28.92 -15.91 26.73
C PHE A 45 30.32 -15.92 26.08
N PRO A 46 31.14 -16.97 26.29
CA PRO A 46 32.50 -17.04 25.74
C PRO A 46 32.52 -17.10 24.21
N GLY A 47 33.42 -16.33 23.59
CA GLY A 47 33.62 -16.32 22.13
C GLY A 47 33.74 -14.90 21.56
N ASP A 48 34.31 -14.81 20.36
CA ASP A 48 34.44 -13.54 19.64
C ASP A 48 33.12 -13.14 18.98
N VAL A 49 32.36 -14.12 18.47
CA VAL A 49 31.00 -13.94 17.96
C VAL A 49 30.03 -14.27 19.09
N LYS A 50 29.29 -13.26 19.53
CA LYS A 50 28.32 -13.34 20.63
C LYS A 50 26.88 -13.22 20.15
N ARG A 51 26.56 -13.98 19.09
CA ARG A 51 25.23 -14.04 18.47
C ARG A 51 24.60 -15.42 18.64
N PHE A 52 23.27 -15.44 18.73
CA PHE A 52 22.45 -16.61 18.94
C PHE A 52 21.88 -17.15 17.62
N GLU A 53 21.61 -18.45 17.58
CA GLU A 53 20.97 -19.13 16.43
C GLU A 53 19.43 -19.03 16.46
N GLU A 54 18.87 -18.70 17.62
CA GLU A 54 17.45 -18.44 17.89
C GLU A 54 17.36 -17.23 18.81
N PRO A 55 16.32 -16.38 18.70
CA PRO A 55 16.20 -15.23 19.58
C PRO A 55 15.98 -15.70 21.03
N ILE A 56 16.58 -14.98 21.97
CA ILE A 56 16.23 -15.11 23.38
C ILE A 56 15.36 -13.94 23.80
N LEU A 57 14.44 -14.19 24.73
CA LEU A 57 13.58 -13.15 25.28
C LEU A 57 14.18 -12.65 26.60
N LEU A 58 14.67 -11.41 26.58
CA LEU A 58 15.17 -10.70 27.76
C LEU A 58 14.04 -9.87 28.36
N LYS A 59 13.70 -10.12 29.62
CA LYS A 59 12.59 -9.49 30.33
C LYS A 59 13.08 -8.68 31.52
N PHE A 60 12.57 -7.47 31.64
CA PHE A 60 12.76 -6.61 32.80
C PHE A 60 11.43 -6.39 33.52
N GLN A 61 11.39 -6.72 34.81
CA GLN A 61 10.26 -6.43 35.67
C GLN A 61 10.53 -5.16 36.48
N LEU A 62 9.83 -4.10 36.10
CA LEU A 62 9.89 -2.79 36.74
C LEU A 62 9.12 -2.80 38.08
N ASP A 63 9.62 -2.06 39.06
CA ASP A 63 8.86 -1.78 40.27
C ASP A 63 7.78 -0.70 40.03
N GLN A 64 6.94 -0.43 41.04
CA GLN A 64 5.83 0.50 40.90
C GLN A 64 6.32 1.91 40.55
N ASP A 65 7.35 2.38 41.24
CA ASP A 65 7.86 3.74 41.10
C ASP A 65 8.47 3.92 39.70
N GLN A 66 9.22 2.93 39.21
CA GLN A 66 9.75 2.90 37.84
C GLN A 66 8.62 2.91 36.80
N TRP A 67 7.60 2.07 37.00
CA TRP A 67 6.44 1.92 36.11
C TRP A 67 5.52 3.14 36.08
N GLU A 68 5.49 3.95 37.14
CA GLU A 68 4.71 5.19 37.19
C GLU A 68 5.52 6.43 36.78
N SER A 69 6.83 6.28 36.48
CA SER A 69 7.74 7.41 36.28
C SER A 69 7.74 8.04 34.88
N PHE A 70 6.98 7.48 33.94
CA PHE A 70 6.90 7.93 32.54
C PHE A 70 5.46 8.32 32.18
N GLU A 71 5.30 9.22 31.21
CA GLU A 71 3.98 9.75 30.82
C GLU A 71 3.11 8.70 30.11
N ASN A 72 3.74 7.77 29.39
CA ASN A 72 3.07 6.74 28.60
C ASN A 72 3.89 5.45 28.59
N LYS A 73 3.26 4.34 28.96
CA LYS A 73 3.84 2.98 28.98
C LYS A 73 4.36 2.54 27.61
N GLY A 74 3.69 2.97 26.54
CA GLY A 74 4.09 2.67 25.16
C GLY A 74 5.35 3.41 24.70
N ASN A 75 5.87 4.36 25.47
CA ASN A 75 7.14 5.02 25.17
C ASN A 75 8.36 4.32 25.81
N ILE A 76 8.15 3.26 26.61
CA ILE A 76 9.26 2.50 27.16
C ILE A 76 10.00 1.77 26.03
N ASN A 77 11.32 1.93 26.00
CA ASN A 77 12.21 1.20 25.09
C ASN A 77 13.21 0.38 25.91
N LEU A 78 13.90 -0.55 25.26
CA LEU A 78 15.13 -1.12 25.81
C LEU A 78 16.34 -0.43 25.21
N ALA A 79 17.16 0.15 26.06
CA ALA A 79 18.48 0.64 25.70
C ALA A 79 19.45 -0.53 25.58
N TYR A 80 20.23 -0.50 24.51
CA TYR A 80 21.30 -1.41 24.16
C TYR A 80 22.58 -0.63 23.95
N TYR A 81 23.68 -1.09 24.51
CA TYR A 81 24.98 -0.47 24.24
C TYR A 81 25.67 -1.16 23.07
N ASP A 82 26.02 -0.41 22.02
CA ASP A 82 26.66 -0.95 20.81
C ASP A 82 28.20 -0.98 20.88
N GLY A 83 28.76 -0.54 22.02
CA GLY A 83 30.19 -0.37 22.21
C GLY A 83 30.67 1.07 22.13
N ASN A 84 29.88 1.97 21.54
CA ASN A 84 30.15 3.39 21.43
C ASN A 84 29.04 4.22 22.09
N GLU A 85 27.79 3.94 21.73
CA GLU A 85 26.60 4.68 22.15
C GLU A 85 25.46 3.75 22.58
N TRP A 86 24.41 4.37 23.13
CA TRP A 86 23.19 3.68 23.49
C TRP A 86 22.20 3.79 22.35
N VAL A 87 21.76 2.65 21.84
CA VAL A 87 20.67 2.51 20.86
C VAL A 87 19.41 2.08 21.60
N TYR A 88 18.25 2.56 21.16
CA TYR A 88 16.97 2.28 21.79
C TYR A 88 16.11 1.41 20.87
N MET A 89 15.60 0.30 21.38
CA MET A 89 14.76 -0.63 20.64
C MET A 89 13.36 -0.68 21.22
N GLU A 90 12.37 -0.76 20.33
CA GLU A 90 10.99 -0.99 20.73
C GLU A 90 10.86 -2.37 21.38
N PRO A 91 10.16 -2.50 22.51
CA PRO A 91 9.98 -3.79 23.16
C PRO A 91 9.11 -4.70 22.29
N SER A 92 9.45 -5.98 22.25
CA SER A 92 8.63 -7.00 21.57
C SER A 92 7.36 -7.35 22.36
N GLU A 93 7.36 -7.06 23.67
CA GLU A 93 6.19 -7.25 24.53
C GLU A 93 6.21 -6.30 25.73
N ILE A 94 5.02 -5.87 26.15
CA ILE A 94 4.78 -5.12 27.39
C ILE A 94 3.60 -5.80 28.10
N ASP A 95 3.81 -6.21 29.36
CA ASP A 95 2.76 -6.75 30.22
C ASP A 95 2.53 -5.83 31.40
N GLU A 96 1.40 -5.12 31.38
CA GLU A 96 1.04 -4.17 32.43
C GLU A 96 0.71 -4.82 33.78
N ASN A 97 0.18 -6.05 33.77
CA ASN A 97 -0.22 -6.73 34.99
C ASN A 97 1.01 -7.15 35.80
N THR A 98 2.06 -7.57 35.11
CA THR A 98 3.31 -7.99 35.74
C THR A 98 4.36 -6.87 35.77
N ARG A 99 4.11 -5.74 35.08
CA ARG A 99 5.00 -4.60 34.84
C ARG A 99 6.31 -5.06 34.18
N THR A 100 6.16 -5.92 33.18
CA THR A 100 7.27 -6.53 32.47
C THR A 100 7.41 -5.93 31.09
N VAL A 101 8.64 -5.62 30.70
CA VAL A 101 9.01 -5.19 29.35
C VAL A 101 10.01 -6.20 28.80
N GLY A 102 9.73 -6.73 27.60
CA GLY A 102 10.51 -7.78 26.97
C GLY A 102 11.05 -7.37 25.61
N LEU A 103 12.19 -7.93 25.23
CA LEU A 103 12.77 -7.81 23.91
C LEU A 103 13.36 -9.15 23.45
N GLU A 104 13.06 -9.52 22.22
CA GLU A 104 13.74 -10.60 21.51
C GLU A 104 15.08 -10.11 20.98
N ILE A 105 16.17 -10.78 21.36
CA ILE A 105 17.53 -10.40 20.98
C ILE A 105 18.31 -11.59 20.40
N TYR A 106 19.13 -11.31 19.39
CA TYR A 106 20.03 -12.30 18.79
C TYR A 106 21.48 -12.14 19.24
N HIS A 107 21.77 -11.28 20.21
CA HIS A 107 23.13 -10.99 20.61
C HIS A 107 23.28 -10.64 22.09
N CYS A 108 24.52 -10.74 22.57
CA CYS A 108 24.94 -10.28 23.88
C CYS A 108 25.42 -8.82 23.87
N SER A 109 25.03 -8.06 24.89
CA SER A 109 25.60 -6.76 25.26
C SER A 109 25.06 -6.30 26.61
N PHE A 110 25.15 -4.99 26.87
CA PHE A 110 24.54 -4.29 27.97
C PHE A 110 23.14 -3.82 27.58
N PHE A 111 22.19 -4.05 28.48
CA PHE A 111 20.79 -3.71 28.29
C PHE A 111 20.22 -3.03 29.53
N SER A 112 19.27 -2.14 29.33
CA SER A 112 18.46 -1.56 30.40
C SER A 112 17.13 -1.05 29.84
N PRO A 113 16.02 -1.12 30.58
CA PRO A 113 14.83 -0.34 30.26
C PRO A 113 15.18 1.15 30.26
N ALA A 114 14.63 1.90 29.32
CA ALA A 114 14.90 3.30 29.12
C ALA A 114 13.69 4.05 28.58
N GLU A 115 13.67 5.34 28.83
CA GLU A 115 12.74 6.31 28.26
C GLU A 115 13.57 7.29 27.40
N PRO A 116 13.63 7.09 26.07
CA PRO A 116 14.28 8.01 25.16
C PRO A 116 13.57 9.36 25.13
N THR A 117 14.30 10.44 24.87
CA THR A 117 13.72 11.77 24.69
C THR A 117 12.86 11.83 23.42
N LYS A 118 11.91 12.77 23.36
CA LYS A 118 11.08 12.97 22.16
C LYS A 118 11.95 13.25 20.93
N GLU A 119 13.02 14.01 21.10
CA GLU A 119 13.99 14.33 20.05
C GLU A 119 14.75 13.09 19.56
N GLU A 120 15.06 12.14 20.44
CA GLU A 120 15.67 10.87 20.06
C GLU A 120 14.68 9.99 19.29
N LEU A 121 13.44 9.87 19.77
CA LEU A 121 12.39 9.12 19.07
C LEU A 121 12.11 9.71 17.67
N GLN A 122 12.14 11.04 17.53
CA GLN A 122 12.04 11.70 16.23
C GLN A 122 13.21 11.40 15.31
N ARG A 123 14.45 11.41 15.82
CA ARG A 123 15.65 11.05 15.04
C ARG A 123 15.54 9.64 14.49
N MET A 124 15.15 8.69 15.33
CA MET A 124 14.95 7.31 14.92
C MET A 124 13.93 7.21 13.79
N VAL A 125 12.72 7.76 13.95
CA VAL A 125 11.68 7.70 12.91
C VAL A 125 12.08 8.48 11.65
N ALA A 126 12.74 9.64 11.78
CA ALA A 126 13.20 10.42 10.64
C ALA A 126 14.21 9.67 9.78
N ARG A 127 15.12 8.91 10.42
CA ARG A 127 16.07 8.03 9.75
C ARG A 127 15.36 6.85 9.09
N ASP A 128 14.46 6.16 9.78
CA ASP A 128 13.65 5.07 9.21
C ASP A 128 12.93 5.53 7.93
N MET A 129 12.28 6.70 7.98
CA MET A 129 11.57 7.27 6.83
C MET A 129 12.52 7.69 5.68
N ALA A 130 13.75 8.13 6.00
CA ALA A 130 14.75 8.48 5.00
C ALA A 130 15.29 7.24 4.28
N VAL A 131 15.57 6.17 5.03
CA VAL A 131 15.96 4.88 4.46
C VAL A 131 14.82 4.32 3.62
N ASP A 132 13.60 4.26 4.15
CA ASP A 132 12.41 3.78 3.43
C ASP A 132 12.23 4.51 2.09
N SER A 133 12.21 5.84 2.10
CA SER A 133 11.94 6.64 0.90
C SER A 133 13.06 6.58 -0.15
N THR A 134 14.30 6.33 0.26
CA THR A 134 15.47 6.32 -0.64
C THR A 134 15.83 4.92 -1.14
N MET A 135 15.64 3.91 -0.28
CA MET A 135 15.98 2.51 -0.56
C MET A 135 14.85 1.74 -1.19
N VAL A 136 13.61 1.98 -0.76
CA VAL A 136 12.46 1.25 -1.26
C VAL A 136 12.04 1.88 -2.58
N ASN A 137 12.69 1.44 -3.65
CA ASN A 137 12.20 1.69 -4.99
C ASN A 137 10.98 0.76 -5.20
N ARG A 138 9.83 1.15 -4.64
CA ARG A 138 8.54 0.44 -4.79
C ARG A 138 8.26 0.10 -6.26
N ASN A 139 8.74 0.95 -7.15
CA ASN A 139 8.62 0.78 -8.59
C ASN A 139 9.56 -0.27 -9.18
N SER A 140 10.68 -0.65 -8.56
CA SER A 140 11.64 -1.59 -9.16
C SER A 140 11.15 -3.05 -9.18
N GLU A 141 10.63 -3.55 -8.05
CA GLU A 141 10.08 -4.90 -7.96
C GLU A 141 8.72 -4.99 -8.67
N LEU A 142 7.90 -3.93 -8.56
CA LEU A 142 6.69 -3.82 -9.38
C LEU A 142 7.01 -3.71 -10.87
N LYS A 143 8.11 -3.05 -11.28
CA LYS A 143 8.56 -3.00 -12.68
C LYS A 143 9.00 -4.37 -13.17
N LYS A 144 9.72 -5.15 -12.35
CA LYS A 144 10.09 -6.55 -12.69
C LYS A 144 8.86 -7.44 -12.85
N ALA A 145 7.91 -7.37 -11.92
CA ALA A 145 6.64 -8.07 -12.04
C ALA A 145 5.87 -7.61 -13.29
N THR A 146 5.78 -6.30 -13.52
CA THR A 146 5.18 -5.75 -14.74
C THR A 146 5.84 -6.31 -16.00
N GLU A 147 7.17 -6.37 -16.03
CA GLU A 147 7.94 -6.91 -17.16
C GLU A 147 7.70 -8.40 -17.38
N GLU A 148 7.70 -9.21 -16.32
CA GLU A 148 7.42 -10.65 -16.38
C GLU A 148 5.99 -10.94 -16.86
N LEU A 149 5.03 -10.14 -16.41
CA LEU A 149 3.66 -10.26 -16.85
C LEU A 149 3.50 -9.88 -18.31
N VAL A 150 4.06 -8.73 -18.74
CA VAL A 150 4.05 -8.30 -20.14
C VAL A 150 4.70 -9.36 -21.03
N LYS A 151 5.83 -9.96 -20.60
CA LYS A 151 6.46 -11.10 -21.29
C LYS A 151 5.60 -12.36 -21.31
N SER A 152 4.83 -12.62 -20.25
CA SER A 152 3.93 -13.77 -20.21
C SER A 152 2.78 -13.64 -21.23
N VAL A 153 2.41 -12.40 -21.56
CA VAL A 153 1.33 -12.07 -22.52
C VAL A 153 1.84 -11.98 -23.95
N MET A 154 2.89 -11.16 -24.16
CA MET A 154 3.47 -10.90 -25.47
C MET A 154 4.38 -12.04 -25.93
N GLY A 155 4.82 -12.87 -24.99
CA GLY A 155 5.72 -14.00 -25.15
C GLY A 155 7.20 -13.65 -25.00
N PRO A 156 8.06 -14.66 -24.84
CA PRO A 156 9.48 -14.47 -24.53
C PRO A 156 10.30 -13.89 -25.70
N GLY A 157 9.73 -13.86 -26.91
CA GLY A 157 10.36 -13.34 -28.12
C GLY A 157 10.14 -11.85 -28.38
N VAL A 158 9.37 -11.16 -27.52
CA VAL A 158 9.03 -9.73 -27.71
C VAL A 158 10.28 -8.85 -27.83
N ASP A 159 10.25 -7.88 -28.73
CA ASP A 159 11.33 -6.91 -28.90
C ASP A 159 11.61 -6.15 -27.59
N LYS A 160 12.90 -6.01 -27.25
CA LYS A 160 13.33 -5.42 -25.98
C LYS A 160 12.98 -3.94 -25.86
N SER A 161 13.03 -3.19 -26.96
CA SER A 161 12.69 -1.76 -26.93
C SER A 161 11.20 -1.56 -26.77
N PHE A 162 10.39 -2.35 -27.48
CA PHE A 162 8.93 -2.32 -27.34
C PHE A 162 8.47 -2.76 -25.94
N LEU A 163 9.04 -3.85 -25.42
CA LEU A 163 8.80 -4.30 -24.06
C LEU A 163 9.11 -3.21 -23.04
N ARG A 164 10.27 -2.54 -23.17
CA ARG A 164 10.64 -1.44 -22.27
C ARG A 164 9.65 -0.29 -22.37
N ASP A 165 9.26 0.11 -23.58
CA ASP A 165 8.35 1.24 -23.80
C ASP A 165 6.93 0.95 -23.26
N VAL A 166 6.48 -0.31 -23.32
CA VAL A 166 5.22 -0.76 -22.71
C VAL A 166 5.33 -0.77 -21.19
N VAL A 167 6.39 -1.36 -20.63
CA VAL A 167 6.61 -1.39 -19.19
C VAL A 167 6.72 0.03 -18.63
N GLU A 168 7.52 0.90 -19.22
CA GLU A 168 7.65 2.31 -18.79
C GLU A 168 6.34 3.07 -18.97
N GLY A 169 5.62 2.85 -20.07
CA GLY A 169 4.31 3.44 -20.28
C GLY A 169 3.27 3.03 -19.23
N ILE A 170 3.33 1.78 -18.74
CA ILE A 170 2.50 1.29 -17.63
C ILE A 170 2.92 1.96 -16.33
N MET A 171 4.22 1.98 -16.03
CA MET A 171 4.78 2.56 -14.80
C MET A 171 4.52 4.07 -14.66
N ASP A 172 4.41 4.79 -15.78
CA ASP A 172 4.24 6.24 -15.82
C ASP A 172 2.77 6.70 -15.67
N GLN A 173 1.78 5.79 -15.63
CA GLN A 173 0.38 6.16 -15.45
C GLN A 173 0.05 6.49 -13.99
N ASN A 174 -0.80 7.48 -13.76
CA ASN A 174 -1.39 7.72 -12.42
C ASN A 174 -2.12 6.47 -11.89
N THR A 175 -2.69 5.66 -12.78
CA THR A 175 -3.34 4.37 -12.47
C THR A 175 -2.36 3.35 -11.91
N PHE A 176 -1.08 3.41 -12.28
CA PHE A 176 -0.07 2.50 -11.72
C PHE A 176 0.27 2.86 -10.26
N THR A 177 0.24 4.14 -9.90
CA THR A 177 0.32 4.57 -8.50
C THR A 177 -0.85 4.03 -7.68
N LYS A 178 -2.05 3.99 -8.28
CA LYS A 178 -3.25 3.44 -7.64
C LYS A 178 -3.17 1.90 -7.51
N LEU A 179 -2.71 1.20 -8.55
CA LEU A 179 -2.35 -0.22 -8.48
C LEU A 179 -1.35 -0.51 -7.35
N ALA A 180 -0.28 0.27 -7.24
CA ALA A 180 0.71 0.10 -6.19
C ALA A 180 0.11 0.31 -4.78
N LYS A 181 -0.87 1.19 -4.65
CA LYS A 181 -1.61 1.46 -3.41
C LYS A 181 -2.59 0.31 -3.08
N ASP A 182 -3.34 -0.17 -4.05
CA ASP A 182 -4.30 -1.26 -3.87
C ASP A 182 -3.58 -2.57 -3.52
N LEU A 183 -2.42 -2.82 -4.13
CA LEU A 183 -1.52 -3.91 -3.74
C LEU A 183 -0.95 -3.74 -2.32
N ALA A 184 -0.60 -2.52 -1.92
CA ALA A 184 -0.15 -2.26 -0.54
C ALA A 184 -1.27 -2.50 0.49
N ASN A 185 -2.53 -2.30 0.09
CA ASN A 185 -3.72 -2.45 0.94
C ASN A 185 -4.42 -3.81 0.78
N ASN A 186 -3.85 -4.74 -0.01
CA ASN A 186 -4.38 -6.08 -0.26
C ASN A 186 -5.75 -6.12 -0.97
N TYR A 187 -6.04 -5.13 -1.81
CA TYR A 187 -7.23 -5.02 -2.67
C TYR A 187 -6.94 -5.63 -4.06
N MET A 188 -7.00 -6.96 -4.14
CA MET A 188 -6.50 -7.72 -5.30
C MET A 188 -7.41 -7.65 -6.52
N GLU A 189 -8.73 -7.56 -6.34
CA GLU A 189 -9.68 -7.47 -7.46
C GLU A 189 -9.60 -6.08 -8.12
N GLU A 190 -9.52 -5.02 -7.31
CA GLU A 190 -9.36 -3.65 -7.75
C GLU A 190 -8.01 -3.45 -8.47
N ALA A 191 -6.93 -4.00 -7.91
CA ALA A 191 -5.61 -4.02 -8.54
C ALA A 191 -5.64 -4.71 -9.92
N GLU A 192 -6.42 -5.78 -10.08
CA GLU A 192 -6.54 -6.49 -11.35
C GLU A 192 -7.20 -5.65 -12.44
N GLU A 193 -8.36 -5.04 -12.14
CA GLU A 193 -9.07 -4.17 -13.06
C GLU A 193 -8.22 -2.97 -13.50
N GLU A 194 -7.50 -2.36 -12.55
CA GLU A 194 -6.62 -1.22 -12.83
C GLU A 194 -5.45 -1.58 -13.72
N PHE A 195 -4.83 -2.73 -13.48
CA PHE A 195 -3.76 -3.20 -14.34
C PHE A 195 -4.26 -3.49 -15.75
N ILE A 196 -5.42 -4.12 -15.92
CA ILE A 196 -5.99 -4.42 -17.25
C ILE A 196 -6.26 -3.14 -18.03
N GLY A 197 -6.85 -2.14 -17.37
CA GLY A 197 -7.09 -0.83 -17.97
C GLY A 197 -5.79 -0.17 -18.43
N CYS A 198 -4.80 -0.12 -17.54
CA CYS A 198 -3.49 0.46 -17.82
C CYS A 198 -2.76 -0.28 -18.95
N TYR A 199 -2.67 -1.61 -18.86
CA TYR A 199 -2.06 -2.47 -19.87
C TYR A 199 -2.70 -2.26 -21.24
N THR A 200 -4.03 -2.33 -21.32
CA THR A 200 -4.76 -2.20 -22.60
C THR A 200 -4.50 -0.84 -23.24
N GLN A 201 -4.58 0.24 -22.45
CA GLN A 201 -4.40 1.60 -22.96
C GLN A 201 -2.97 1.86 -23.43
N VAL A 202 -1.97 1.43 -22.64
CA VAL A 202 -0.56 1.63 -22.97
C VAL A 202 -0.16 0.79 -24.18
N VAL A 203 -0.51 -0.50 -24.20
CA VAL A 203 -0.16 -1.39 -25.32
C VAL A 203 -0.81 -0.90 -26.61
N ALA A 204 -2.08 -0.49 -26.59
CA ALA A 204 -2.75 0.07 -27.77
C ALA A 204 -2.04 1.34 -28.28
N SER A 205 -1.68 2.25 -27.36
CA SER A 205 -0.97 3.48 -27.69
C SER A 205 0.40 3.21 -28.31
N LYS A 206 1.18 2.26 -27.74
CA LYS A 206 2.50 1.90 -28.27
C LYS A 206 2.42 1.15 -29.59
N LEU A 207 1.46 0.22 -29.75
CA LEU A 207 1.20 -0.43 -31.04
C LEU A 207 0.89 0.60 -32.13
N HIS A 208 0.02 1.57 -31.83
CA HIS A 208 -0.32 2.64 -32.75
C HIS A 208 0.90 3.50 -33.13
N ALA A 209 1.71 3.91 -32.14
CA ALA A 209 2.91 4.70 -32.37
C ALA A 209 3.94 3.96 -33.25
N HIS A 210 4.17 2.68 -32.99
CA HIS A 210 5.07 1.85 -33.82
C HIS A 210 4.52 1.63 -35.23
N ALA A 211 3.20 1.43 -35.37
CA ALA A 211 2.54 1.29 -36.66
C ALA A 211 2.67 2.54 -37.55
N GLN A 212 2.59 3.74 -36.96
CA GLN A 212 2.79 5.00 -37.69
C GLN A 212 4.19 5.15 -38.27
N VAL A 213 5.20 4.58 -37.61
CA VAL A 213 6.60 4.59 -38.08
C VAL A 213 6.83 3.54 -39.19
N MET A 214 6.09 2.43 -39.16
CA MET A 214 6.25 1.29 -40.10
C MET A 214 5.37 1.36 -41.36
N SER A 215 4.82 2.55 -41.67
CA SER A 215 3.74 2.92 -42.62
C SER A 215 3.44 2.14 -43.92
N GLU A 216 4.23 1.15 -44.35
CA GLU A 216 4.02 0.37 -45.57
C GLU A 216 3.72 -1.13 -45.35
N ASN A 217 4.01 -1.73 -44.18
CA ASN A 217 3.85 -3.18 -43.93
C ASN A 217 3.20 -3.51 -42.56
N LEU A 218 1.99 -3.02 -42.32
CA LEU A 218 1.25 -3.26 -41.06
C LEU A 218 1.03 -4.75 -40.73
N GLY A 219 0.93 -5.62 -41.74
CA GLY A 219 0.77 -7.06 -41.57
C GLY A 219 1.96 -7.78 -40.95
N GLU A 220 3.16 -7.17 -40.96
CA GLU A 220 4.40 -7.73 -40.39
C GLU A 220 4.71 -7.13 -39.00
N LEU A 221 3.91 -6.16 -38.50
CA LEU A 221 4.18 -5.45 -37.25
C LEU A 221 4.28 -6.42 -36.05
N GLY A 222 3.39 -7.40 -35.96
CA GLY A 222 3.42 -8.40 -34.90
C GLY A 222 4.65 -9.30 -34.95
N GLU A 223 5.12 -9.65 -36.15
CA GLU A 223 6.33 -10.45 -36.36
C GLU A 223 7.61 -9.65 -36.04
N ASN A 224 7.66 -8.38 -36.46
CA ASN A 224 8.76 -7.46 -36.17
C ASN A 224 8.91 -7.15 -34.68
N LEU A 225 7.80 -7.11 -33.95
CA LEU A 225 7.78 -6.96 -32.49
C LEU A 225 7.98 -8.28 -31.74
N GLY A 226 8.10 -9.41 -32.44
CA GLY A 226 8.32 -10.73 -31.84
C GLY A 226 7.17 -11.25 -30.99
N LEU A 227 5.94 -10.80 -31.27
CA LEU A 227 4.74 -11.23 -30.55
C LEU A 227 4.41 -12.69 -30.92
N VAL A 228 4.09 -13.53 -29.93
CA VAL A 228 3.86 -14.96 -30.17
C VAL A 228 2.59 -15.19 -30.99
N ALA A 229 2.68 -16.09 -31.98
CA ALA A 229 1.62 -16.49 -32.91
C ALA A 229 0.36 -17.12 -32.28
N SER A 230 0.29 -17.28 -30.95
CA SER A 230 -0.80 -17.97 -30.24
C SER A 230 -2.10 -17.16 -30.11
N PHE A 231 -2.17 -15.95 -30.68
CA PHE A 231 -3.36 -15.09 -30.66
C PHE A 231 -3.69 -14.57 -32.05
N GLY A 232 -4.10 -15.47 -32.95
CA GLY A 232 -4.47 -15.13 -34.34
C GLY A 232 -5.49 -13.99 -34.47
N THR A 233 -6.32 -13.76 -33.45
CA THR A 233 -7.29 -12.65 -33.37
C THR A 233 -6.61 -11.28 -33.24
N SER A 234 -5.62 -11.13 -32.35
CA SER A 234 -4.92 -9.85 -32.15
C SER A 234 -4.11 -9.44 -33.38
N ALA A 235 -3.52 -10.40 -34.10
CA ALA A 235 -2.81 -10.13 -35.35
C ALA A 235 -3.76 -9.65 -36.46
N GLY A 236 -4.96 -10.22 -36.53
CA GLY A 236 -6.03 -9.74 -37.43
C GLY A 236 -6.48 -8.31 -37.08
N LEU A 237 -6.71 -8.03 -35.79
CA LEU A 237 -7.08 -6.70 -35.31
C LEU A 237 -5.99 -5.65 -35.57
N ILE A 238 -4.71 -6.01 -35.39
CA ILE A 238 -3.57 -5.14 -35.75
C ILE A 238 -3.54 -4.87 -37.26
N ALA A 239 -3.75 -5.89 -38.09
CA ALA A 239 -3.79 -5.74 -39.55
C ALA A 239 -4.98 -4.89 -40.02
N GLU A 240 -6.09 -4.90 -39.27
CA GLU A 240 -7.27 -4.07 -39.47
C GLU A 240 -7.15 -2.66 -38.86
N GLY A 241 -6.06 -2.38 -38.13
CA GLY A 241 -5.80 -1.09 -37.46
C GLY A 241 -6.56 -0.89 -36.14
N ASP A 242 -7.22 -1.93 -35.62
CA ASP A 242 -7.87 -1.94 -34.29
C ASP A 242 -6.88 -2.31 -33.18
N TYR A 243 -5.99 -1.36 -32.85
CA TYR A 243 -4.97 -1.54 -31.81
C TYR A 243 -5.55 -1.68 -30.41
N TYR A 244 -6.73 -1.10 -30.14
CA TYR A 244 -7.39 -1.20 -28.84
C TYR A 244 -8.01 -2.58 -28.66
N GLY A 245 -8.73 -3.09 -29.67
CA GLY A 245 -9.22 -4.47 -29.69
C GLY A 245 -8.08 -5.48 -29.57
N ALA A 246 -6.98 -5.26 -30.27
CA ALA A 246 -5.79 -6.10 -30.18
C ALA A 246 -5.19 -6.13 -28.77
N ALA A 247 -5.03 -4.96 -28.14
CA ALA A 247 -4.50 -4.84 -26.77
C ALA A 247 -5.44 -5.42 -25.71
N LYS A 248 -6.76 -5.28 -25.91
CA LYS A 248 -7.77 -5.87 -25.03
C LYS A 248 -7.74 -7.39 -25.07
N GLU A 249 -7.65 -7.97 -26.26
CA GLU A 249 -7.50 -9.42 -26.45
C GLU A 249 -6.21 -9.94 -25.80
N MET A 250 -5.10 -9.20 -25.94
CA MET A 250 -3.84 -9.51 -25.24
C MET A 250 -4.02 -9.45 -23.71
N GLY A 251 -4.70 -8.41 -23.19
CA GLY A 251 -4.95 -8.23 -21.76
C GLY A 251 -5.85 -9.31 -21.15
N SER A 252 -6.87 -9.78 -21.86
CA SER A 252 -7.77 -10.84 -21.36
C SER A 252 -7.08 -12.20 -21.14
N GLY A 253 -5.98 -12.46 -21.84
CA GLY A 253 -5.15 -13.65 -21.62
C GLY A 253 -4.48 -13.69 -20.24
N VAL A 254 -4.15 -12.52 -19.67
CA VAL A 254 -3.55 -12.37 -18.33
C VAL A 254 -4.43 -12.97 -17.24
N ILE A 255 -5.70 -12.56 -17.25
CA ILE A 255 -6.75 -12.87 -16.26
C ILE A 255 -6.99 -14.37 -16.22
N SER A 256 -7.09 -14.99 -17.40
CA SER A 256 -7.43 -16.41 -17.53
C SER A 256 -6.38 -17.38 -16.94
N THR A 257 -5.16 -16.91 -16.66
CA THR A 257 -4.05 -17.77 -16.21
C THR A 257 -3.70 -17.68 -14.72
N ASN A 258 -4.38 -16.84 -13.93
CA ASN A 258 -4.09 -16.63 -12.49
C ASN A 258 -2.61 -16.25 -12.19
N LYS A 259 -1.90 -15.68 -13.17
CA LYS A 259 -0.50 -15.24 -13.04
C LYS A 259 -0.38 -13.83 -12.48
N PHE A 260 -1.35 -12.96 -12.78
CA PHE A 260 -1.38 -11.57 -12.33
C PHE A 260 -1.36 -11.46 -10.80
N GLY A 261 -2.37 -12.02 -10.13
CA GLY A 261 -2.50 -11.92 -8.68
C GLY A 261 -1.30 -12.49 -7.93
N LYS A 262 -0.76 -13.63 -8.39
CA LYS A 262 0.41 -14.27 -7.75
C LYS A 262 1.69 -13.44 -7.89
N LEU A 263 1.93 -12.90 -9.08
CA LEU A 263 3.16 -12.15 -9.37
C LEU A 263 3.21 -10.81 -8.65
N PHE A 264 2.10 -10.07 -8.64
CA PHE A 264 2.02 -8.79 -7.94
C PHE A 264 1.94 -8.96 -6.42
N ALA A 265 1.27 -10.00 -5.92
CA ALA A 265 1.36 -10.37 -4.50
C ALA A 265 2.81 -10.67 -4.09
N ALA A 266 3.57 -11.36 -4.95
CA ALA A 266 4.99 -11.62 -4.72
C ALA A 266 5.82 -10.33 -4.71
N ALA A 267 5.65 -9.45 -5.69
CA ALA A 267 6.34 -8.15 -5.72
C ALA A 267 5.99 -7.25 -4.52
N ALA A 268 4.72 -7.23 -4.12
CA ALA A 268 4.26 -6.51 -2.95
C ALA A 268 4.86 -7.08 -1.66
N ARG A 269 4.97 -8.42 -1.53
CA ARG A 269 5.67 -9.06 -0.40
C ARG A 269 7.16 -8.75 -0.38
N VAL A 270 7.85 -8.78 -1.53
CA VAL A 270 9.28 -8.39 -1.61
C VAL A 270 9.46 -6.93 -1.18
N THR A 271 8.62 -6.02 -1.68
CA THR A 271 8.66 -4.60 -1.30
C THR A 271 8.40 -4.41 0.20
N ARG A 272 7.38 -5.08 0.75
CA ARG A 272 7.08 -5.06 2.20
C ARG A 272 8.25 -5.59 3.03
N ARG A 273 8.93 -6.63 2.57
CA ARG A 273 10.11 -7.17 3.24
C ARG A 273 11.30 -6.25 3.17
N GLN A 274 11.53 -5.59 2.05
CA GLN A 274 12.58 -4.58 1.96
C GLN A 274 12.35 -3.45 2.96
N VAL A 275 11.11 -2.96 3.06
CA VAL A 275 10.70 -1.97 4.07
C VAL A 275 10.94 -2.52 5.49
N ALA A 276 10.41 -3.71 5.79
CA ALA A 276 10.51 -4.29 7.13
C ALA A 276 11.95 -4.60 7.55
N ARG A 277 12.78 -5.10 6.62
CA ARG A 277 14.20 -5.39 6.86
C ARG A 277 14.97 -4.12 7.18
N TRP A 278 14.76 -3.04 6.43
CA TRP A 278 15.49 -1.80 6.68
C TRP A 278 15.03 -1.06 7.94
N LYS A 279 13.87 -1.41 8.48
CA LYS A 279 13.42 -1.00 9.83
C LYS A 279 13.97 -1.87 10.95
N SER A 280 14.54 -3.03 10.63
CA SER A 280 15.13 -3.91 11.63
C SER A 280 16.51 -3.39 12.04
N GLU A 281 16.69 -3.14 13.33
CA GLU A 281 17.95 -2.69 13.88
C GLU A 281 19.07 -3.73 13.69
N GLU A 282 18.74 -5.03 13.66
CA GLU A 282 19.68 -6.13 13.37
C GLU A 282 20.24 -6.08 11.94
N ILE A 283 19.40 -5.71 10.96
CA ILE A 283 19.82 -5.55 9.56
C ILE A 283 20.57 -4.25 9.38
N GLU A 284 20.14 -3.16 10.02
CA GLU A 284 20.87 -1.91 10.07
C GLU A 284 22.29 -2.14 10.61
N ALA A 285 22.43 -2.87 11.71
CA ALA A 285 23.73 -3.20 12.28
C ALA A 285 24.60 -4.05 11.34
N ALA A 286 24.02 -5.08 10.73
CA ALA A 286 24.72 -5.89 9.73
C ALA A 286 25.23 -5.04 8.56
N TYR A 287 24.41 -4.08 8.11
CA TYR A 287 24.78 -3.15 7.06
C TYR A 287 25.89 -2.17 7.50
N ARG A 288 25.83 -1.62 8.72
CA ARG A 288 26.89 -0.77 9.28
C ARG A 288 28.23 -1.51 9.32
N ILE A 289 28.23 -2.76 9.77
CA ILE A 289 29.42 -3.60 9.75
C ILE A 289 29.91 -3.84 8.32
N TYR A 290 29.01 -4.06 7.37
CA TYR A 290 29.40 -4.21 5.97
C TYR A 290 30.11 -2.96 5.42
N ILE A 291 29.68 -1.74 5.75
CA ILE A 291 30.30 -0.52 5.22
C ILE A 291 31.52 -0.02 6.03
N GLU A 292 31.54 -0.23 7.34
CA GLU A 292 32.56 0.29 8.26
C GLU A 292 33.58 -0.78 8.69
N GLY A 293 33.26 -2.06 8.50
CA GLY A 293 33.96 -3.16 9.14
C GLY A 293 33.65 -3.23 10.64
N LYS A 294 34.19 -4.23 11.32
CA LYS A 294 34.08 -4.36 12.78
C LYS A 294 35.34 -4.97 13.36
N GLU A 295 35.99 -4.23 14.25
CA GLU A 295 37.09 -4.77 15.05
C GLU A 295 36.56 -5.57 16.26
N PRO A 296 37.31 -6.58 16.75
CA PRO A 296 36.83 -7.44 17.83
C PRO A 296 36.69 -6.75 19.19
N SER A 297 37.26 -5.56 19.38
CA SER A 297 37.37 -4.87 20.67
C SER A 297 36.07 -4.27 21.21
N LEU A 298 35.08 -3.97 20.35
CA LEU A 298 33.83 -3.34 20.74
C LEU A 298 32.64 -4.31 20.66
N PRO A 299 31.72 -4.32 21.65
CA PRO A 299 30.51 -5.13 21.62
C PRO A 299 29.46 -4.56 20.66
N PHE A 300 29.69 -4.69 19.35
CA PHE A 300 28.77 -4.21 18.32
C PHE A 300 27.91 -5.37 17.77
N TRP A 301 26.65 -5.39 18.16
CA TRP A 301 25.59 -6.35 17.83
C TRP A 301 26.01 -7.82 17.93
N GLY A 302 26.95 -8.12 18.83
CA GLY A 302 27.53 -9.45 19.02
C GLY A 302 28.39 -9.98 17.87
N TYR A 303 28.66 -9.19 16.83
CA TYR A 303 29.53 -9.64 15.73
C TYR A 303 30.98 -9.78 16.21
N GLY A 304 31.73 -10.68 15.58
CA GLY A 304 33.18 -10.81 15.71
C GLY A 304 33.93 -9.89 14.74
N SER A 305 35.22 -10.11 14.52
CA SER A 305 35.99 -9.31 13.56
C SER A 305 35.48 -9.51 12.13
N ILE A 306 35.22 -8.42 11.40
CA ILE A 306 34.80 -8.44 9.98
C ILE A 306 35.47 -7.29 9.23
N GLU A 307 36.03 -7.54 8.05
CA GLU A 307 36.58 -6.48 7.19
C GLU A 307 35.46 -5.71 6.47
N ALA A 308 35.65 -4.39 6.31
CA ALA A 308 34.71 -3.57 5.55
C ALA A 308 34.57 -4.09 4.11
N GLY A 309 33.34 -4.28 3.66
CA GLY A 309 32.98 -4.81 2.36
C GLY A 309 32.86 -6.34 2.29
N ASP A 310 33.17 -7.09 3.36
CA ASP A 310 33.03 -8.55 3.38
C ASP A 310 31.60 -8.98 3.75
N PHE A 311 30.70 -8.94 2.76
CA PHE A 311 29.32 -9.37 2.95
C PHE A 311 29.19 -10.86 3.32
N ASP A 312 30.07 -11.71 2.80
CA ASP A 312 29.96 -13.15 3.05
C ASP A 312 30.22 -13.45 4.53
N GLU A 313 31.18 -12.78 5.13
CA GLU A 313 31.45 -12.91 6.57
C GLU A 313 30.36 -12.27 7.43
N VAL A 314 29.79 -11.12 7.02
CA VAL A 314 28.60 -10.55 7.67
C VAL A 314 27.47 -11.57 7.70
N TRP A 315 27.11 -12.14 6.55
CA TRP A 315 26.06 -13.13 6.43
C TRP A 315 26.29 -14.36 7.32
N ASN A 316 27.52 -14.88 7.37
CA ASN A 316 27.87 -16.02 8.20
C ASN A 316 27.72 -15.71 9.70
N GLN A 317 28.00 -14.48 10.12
CA GLN A 317 27.90 -14.06 11.52
C GLN A 317 26.51 -13.55 11.91
N MET A 318 25.61 -13.26 10.96
CA MET A 318 24.21 -12.88 11.27
C MET A 318 23.48 -13.93 12.11
N ARG A 319 23.88 -15.22 12.00
CA ARG A 319 23.32 -16.39 12.73
C ARG A 319 21.80 -16.44 12.64
N GLY A 320 21.08 -16.39 13.76
CA GLY A 320 19.63 -16.50 13.82
C GLY A 320 18.90 -15.50 12.92
N VAL A 321 19.43 -14.28 12.75
CA VAL A 321 18.85 -13.28 11.85
C VAL A 321 18.94 -13.72 10.38
N GLY A 322 20.12 -14.21 9.95
CA GLY A 322 20.29 -14.73 8.58
C GLY A 322 19.40 -15.95 8.31
N ARG A 323 19.22 -16.81 9.33
CA ARG A 323 18.30 -17.94 9.29
C ARG A 323 16.84 -17.50 9.21
N GLN A 324 16.43 -16.46 9.95
CA GLN A 324 15.06 -15.94 9.89
C GLN A 324 14.72 -15.41 8.50
N ILE A 325 15.66 -14.73 7.83
CA ILE A 325 15.48 -14.27 6.44
C ILE A 325 15.19 -15.46 5.50
N ILE A 326 15.88 -16.59 5.69
CA ILE A 326 15.63 -17.82 4.92
C ILE A 326 14.26 -18.41 5.26
N ILE A 327 13.89 -18.47 6.54
CA ILE A 327 12.58 -18.99 6.99
C ILE A 327 11.45 -18.18 6.36
N ASP A 328 11.57 -16.85 6.39
CA ASP A 328 10.61 -15.95 5.76
C ASP A 328 10.54 -16.22 4.25
N ALA A 329 11.68 -16.35 3.56
CA ALA A 329 11.70 -16.66 2.12
C ALA A 329 11.03 -18.00 1.78
N VAL A 330 11.19 -19.01 2.63
CA VAL A 330 10.50 -20.31 2.50
C VAL A 330 8.99 -20.19 2.77
N ALA A 331 8.59 -19.38 3.75
CA ALA A 331 7.18 -19.14 4.05
C ALA A 331 6.45 -18.48 2.86
N ASP A 332 7.10 -17.51 2.20
CA ASP A 332 6.56 -16.89 0.97
C ASP A 332 6.38 -17.92 -0.14
N PHE A 333 7.42 -18.74 -0.38
CA PHE A 333 7.33 -19.80 -1.39
C PHE A 333 6.13 -20.71 -1.12
N LYS A 334 5.90 -21.07 0.15
CA LYS A 334 4.78 -21.92 0.54
C LYS A 334 3.43 -21.24 0.30
N GLU A 335 3.32 -19.96 0.64
CA GLU A 335 2.12 -19.15 0.38
C GLU A 335 1.83 -19.08 -1.13
N ASP A 336 2.87 -18.90 -1.96
CA ASP A 336 2.75 -18.75 -3.40
C ASP A 336 2.48 -20.03 -4.17
N MET A 337 3.15 -21.10 -3.77
CA MET A 337 3.11 -22.39 -4.47
C MET A 337 2.08 -23.34 -3.86
N GLY A 338 1.52 -23.01 -2.68
CA GLY A 338 0.60 -23.86 -1.94
C GLY A 338 1.23 -25.17 -1.46
N ARG A 339 2.57 -25.25 -1.42
CA ARG A 339 3.34 -26.45 -1.05
C ARG A 339 4.70 -26.09 -0.45
N GLU A 340 5.28 -27.04 0.27
CA GLU A 340 6.66 -26.94 0.73
C GLU A 340 7.65 -26.98 -0.47
N PRO A 341 8.79 -26.27 -0.38
CA PRO A 341 9.86 -26.39 -1.36
C PRO A 341 10.55 -27.76 -1.27
N THR A 342 11.03 -28.25 -2.41
CA THR A 342 11.95 -29.39 -2.48
C THR A 342 13.34 -29.00 -1.94
N ALA A 343 14.22 -29.98 -1.74
CA ALA A 343 15.57 -29.71 -1.23
C ALA A 343 16.41 -28.81 -2.15
N ASP A 344 16.27 -28.95 -3.46
CA ASP A 344 16.99 -28.12 -4.43
C ASP A 344 16.39 -26.72 -4.53
N GLU A 345 15.05 -26.60 -4.49
CA GLU A 345 14.37 -25.30 -4.41
C GLU A 345 14.73 -24.55 -3.14
N LYS A 346 14.82 -25.26 -1.99
CA LYS A 346 15.24 -24.64 -0.73
C LYS A 346 16.65 -24.06 -0.81
N LYS A 347 17.61 -24.78 -1.41
CA LYS A 347 18.97 -24.25 -1.63
C LYS A 347 18.98 -23.04 -2.56
N GLN A 348 18.12 -23.03 -3.57
CA GLN A 348 17.96 -21.90 -4.46
C GLN A 348 17.39 -20.68 -3.71
N ILE A 349 16.33 -20.87 -2.93
CA ILE A 349 15.73 -19.83 -2.07
C ILE A 349 16.77 -19.25 -1.10
N GLU A 350 17.58 -20.10 -0.46
CA GLU A 350 18.67 -19.68 0.43
C GLU A 350 19.70 -18.82 -0.31
N SER A 351 20.14 -19.25 -1.50
CA SER A 351 21.09 -18.50 -2.33
C SER A 351 20.51 -17.17 -2.81
N GLU A 352 19.24 -17.14 -3.20
CA GLU A 352 18.55 -15.95 -3.68
C GLU A 352 18.33 -14.95 -2.55
N ALA A 353 17.90 -15.40 -1.37
CA ALA A 353 17.74 -14.55 -0.20
C ALA A 353 19.06 -13.84 0.18
N LYS A 354 20.17 -14.59 0.20
CA LYS A 354 21.51 -14.04 0.44
C LYS A 354 21.91 -13.03 -0.64
N ALA A 355 21.71 -13.37 -1.91
CA ALA A 355 22.08 -12.49 -3.04
C ALA A 355 21.25 -11.20 -3.07
N VAL A 356 19.96 -11.29 -2.72
CA VAL A 356 19.07 -10.12 -2.62
C VAL A 356 19.54 -9.17 -1.52
N LEU A 357 19.84 -9.68 -0.32
CA LEU A 357 20.33 -8.84 0.77
C LEU A 357 21.68 -8.20 0.42
N LYS A 358 22.58 -8.94 -0.23
CA LYS A 358 23.86 -8.41 -0.71
C LYS A 358 23.66 -7.22 -1.65
N ARG A 359 22.80 -7.39 -2.65
CA ARG A 359 22.47 -6.33 -3.59
C ARG A 359 21.85 -5.13 -2.89
N GLU A 360 20.95 -5.35 -1.93
CA GLU A 360 20.34 -4.27 -1.12
C GLU A 360 21.41 -3.48 -0.35
N PHE A 361 22.42 -4.14 0.23
CA PHE A 361 23.53 -3.50 0.91
C PHE A 361 24.42 -2.69 -0.04
N GLU A 362 24.73 -3.25 -1.21
CA GLU A 362 25.50 -2.56 -2.26
C GLU A 362 24.76 -1.33 -2.78
N GLU A 363 23.47 -1.44 -3.07
CA GLU A 363 22.61 -0.33 -3.51
C GLU A 363 22.50 0.75 -2.43
N ARG A 364 22.43 0.36 -1.16
CA ARG A 364 22.33 1.32 -0.05
C ARG A 364 23.61 2.11 0.15
N ARG A 365 24.77 1.43 0.07
CA ARG A 365 26.08 2.07 0.18
C ARG A 365 26.22 3.24 -0.80
N ASP A 366 25.70 3.08 -2.00
CA ASP A 366 25.78 4.10 -3.05
C ASP A 366 24.78 5.26 -2.84
N LYS A 367 23.84 5.14 -1.89
CA LYS A 367 22.77 6.10 -1.57
C LYS A 367 22.88 6.76 -0.20
N GLU A 368 23.91 6.46 0.60
CA GLU A 368 24.07 7.00 1.97
C GLU A 368 24.03 8.53 2.03
N ALA A 369 24.60 9.22 1.03
CA ALA A 369 24.56 10.68 0.98
C ALA A 369 23.13 11.23 0.78
N ASP A 370 22.31 10.52 0.00
CA ASP A 370 20.91 10.88 -0.22
C ASP A 370 20.06 10.57 1.02
N ILE A 371 20.30 9.43 1.68
CA ILE A 371 19.65 9.08 2.96
C ILE A 371 19.94 10.14 4.02
N ALA A 372 21.20 10.54 4.21
CA ALA A 372 21.57 11.55 5.20
C ALA A 372 20.93 12.93 4.88
N LYS A 373 20.80 13.27 3.60
CA LYS A 373 20.13 14.49 3.17
C LYS A 373 18.63 14.44 3.47
N GLU A 374 17.98 13.30 3.21
CA GLU A 374 16.55 13.13 3.45
C GLU A 374 16.23 13.04 4.95
N GLU A 375 17.08 12.40 5.76
CA GLU A 375 16.97 12.40 7.22
C GLU A 375 16.99 13.83 7.78
N LYS A 376 17.93 14.66 7.30
CA LYS A 376 17.99 16.07 7.70
C LYS A 376 16.72 16.84 7.33
N ARG A 377 16.17 16.59 6.14
CA ARG A 377 14.89 17.20 5.70
C ARG A 377 13.72 16.71 6.55
N ASN A 378 13.68 15.43 6.88
CA ASN A 378 12.67 14.84 7.76
C ASN A 378 12.72 15.49 9.15
N LEU A 379 13.90 15.70 9.72
CA LEU A 379 14.06 16.41 10.99
C LEU A 379 13.64 17.88 10.92
N GLU A 380 13.93 18.58 9.82
CA GLU A 380 13.46 19.95 9.61
C GLU A 380 11.94 20.03 9.49
N PHE A 381 11.32 19.05 8.83
CA PHE A 381 9.87 18.92 8.75
C PHE A 381 9.25 18.70 10.13
N LEU A 382 9.83 17.81 10.96
CA LEU A 382 9.31 17.53 12.30
C LEU A 382 9.34 18.76 13.21
N LYS A 383 10.34 19.64 13.09
CA LYS A 383 10.36 20.92 13.83
C LYS A 383 9.14 21.80 13.50
N ILE A 384 8.74 21.85 12.23
CA ILE A 384 7.59 22.65 11.78
C ILE A 384 6.27 22.01 12.20
N VAL A 385 6.22 20.67 12.24
CA VAL A 385 5.10 19.90 12.78
C VAL A 385 4.93 20.15 14.28
N GLU A 386 6.03 20.21 15.03
CA GLU A 386 6.04 20.57 16.46
C GLU A 386 5.54 21.99 16.70
N GLU A 387 6.01 22.97 15.92
CA GLU A 387 5.50 24.35 15.98
C GLU A 387 3.98 24.41 15.73
N GLY A 388 3.47 23.51 14.88
CA GLY A 388 2.04 23.30 14.64
C GLY A 388 1.28 22.59 15.77
N ASN A 389 1.97 22.13 16.82
CA ASN A 389 1.45 21.32 17.92
C ASN A 389 0.82 19.98 17.48
N LEU A 390 1.24 19.43 16.34
CA LEU A 390 0.67 18.19 15.80
C LEU A 390 1.17 16.94 16.55
N LEU A 391 2.31 17.05 17.24
CA LEU A 391 2.89 16.01 18.10
C LEU A 391 2.59 16.22 19.60
N GLU A 392 1.78 17.22 19.94
CA GLU A 392 1.44 17.53 21.33
C GLU A 392 0.34 16.57 21.82
N PRO A 393 0.53 15.87 22.95
CA PRO A 393 -0.49 14.99 23.51
C PRO A 393 -1.83 15.71 23.75
N ASN A 394 -2.93 14.99 23.53
CA ASN A 394 -4.30 15.46 23.64
C ASN A 394 -4.68 16.56 22.64
N ARG A 395 -3.88 16.78 21.59
CA ARG A 395 -4.23 17.65 20.45
C ARG A 395 -4.38 16.85 19.18
N TYR A 396 -5.27 17.30 18.29
CA TYR A 396 -5.44 16.71 16.96
C TYR A 396 -5.63 15.18 17.00
N GLY A 397 -6.41 14.69 17.98
CA GLY A 397 -6.69 13.26 18.16
C GLY A 397 -5.51 12.42 18.65
N PHE A 398 -4.40 13.03 19.09
CA PHE A 398 -3.28 12.28 19.66
C PHE A 398 -3.56 11.94 21.13
N ASP A 399 -4.16 10.77 21.36
CA ASP A 399 -4.30 10.20 22.70
C ASP A 399 -3.05 9.36 23.05
N PRO A 400 -2.23 9.78 24.02
CA PRO A 400 -1.07 9.01 24.43
C PRO A 400 -1.44 7.64 25.04
N TRP A 401 -2.67 7.41 25.50
CA TRP A 401 -3.06 6.09 26.03
C TRP A 401 -3.33 5.07 24.92
N GLU A 402 -3.65 5.52 23.72
CA GLU A 402 -3.99 4.67 22.58
C GLU A 402 -2.86 4.60 21.55
N LYS A 403 -1.99 5.61 21.52
CA LYS A 403 -0.95 5.76 20.49
C LYS A 403 0.36 6.21 21.12
N THR A 404 1.44 5.52 20.77
CA THR A 404 2.80 5.90 21.16
C THR A 404 3.26 7.16 20.44
N TYR A 405 4.28 7.81 20.97
CA TYR A 405 4.85 8.98 20.31
C TYR A 405 5.44 8.65 18.92
N LYS A 406 6.12 7.50 18.77
CA LYS A 406 6.67 7.08 17.46
C LYS A 406 5.57 6.81 16.44
N GLU A 407 4.48 6.14 16.82
CA GLU A 407 3.33 5.93 15.94
C GLU A 407 2.71 7.25 15.47
N ARG A 408 2.61 8.23 16.37
CA ARG A 408 2.15 9.56 16.00
C ARG A 408 3.10 10.23 15.00
N VAL A 409 4.41 10.16 15.20
CA VAL A 409 5.39 10.70 14.25
C VAL A 409 5.27 10.00 12.88
N ARG A 410 5.10 8.67 12.84
CA ARG A 410 4.89 7.90 11.61
C ARG A 410 3.61 8.32 10.88
N GLU A 411 2.49 8.47 11.60
CA GLU A 411 1.21 8.97 11.05
C GLU A 411 1.38 10.35 10.41
N ILE A 412 2.17 11.25 11.01
CA ILE A 412 2.45 12.57 10.41
C ILE A 412 3.21 12.44 9.08
N PHE A 413 4.18 11.52 8.98
CA PHE A 413 4.88 11.25 7.71
C PHE A 413 3.95 10.64 6.65
N GLU A 414 3.02 9.77 7.05
CA GLU A 414 2.00 9.22 6.15
C GLU A 414 1.08 10.32 5.62
N LEU A 415 0.58 11.19 6.50
CA LEU A 415 -0.26 12.33 6.10
C LEU A 415 0.51 13.35 5.26
N ARG A 416 1.81 13.55 5.51
CA ARG A 416 2.67 14.33 4.62
C ARG A 416 2.68 13.73 3.22
N ASN A 417 2.91 12.42 3.09
CA ASN A 417 2.96 11.76 1.79
C ASN A 417 1.61 11.86 1.06
N MET A 418 0.50 11.66 1.76
CA MET A 418 -0.86 11.88 1.24
C MET A 418 -1.01 13.30 0.66
N VAL A 419 -0.58 14.34 1.40
CA VAL A 419 -0.63 15.73 0.91
C VAL A 419 0.18 15.93 -0.37
N LEU A 420 1.39 15.38 -0.43
CA LEU A 420 2.25 15.53 -1.62
C LEU A 420 1.68 14.79 -2.83
N GLU A 421 1.08 13.62 -2.62
CA GLU A 421 0.41 12.82 -3.65
C GLU A 421 -0.83 13.53 -4.18
N ASP A 422 -1.75 13.95 -3.31
CA ASP A 422 -3.02 14.60 -3.68
C ASP A 422 -2.79 15.93 -4.41
N THR A 423 -1.73 16.65 -4.04
CA THR A 423 -1.38 17.92 -4.66
C THR A 423 -0.46 17.78 -5.86
N LYS A 424 0.14 16.60 -6.09
CA LYS A 424 1.17 16.35 -7.11
C LYS A 424 2.34 17.35 -7.07
N ARG A 425 2.73 17.77 -5.86
CA ARG A 425 3.76 18.80 -5.63
C ARG A 425 4.89 18.25 -4.77
N ARG A 426 6.07 18.82 -4.94
CA ARG A 426 7.22 18.55 -4.06
C ARG A 426 7.21 19.49 -2.87
N MET A 427 7.62 19.01 -1.70
CA MET A 427 7.73 19.86 -0.52
C MET A 427 8.95 20.79 -0.61
N ASN A 428 8.74 22.09 -0.43
CA ASN A 428 9.81 23.08 -0.22
C ASN A 428 9.82 23.57 1.24
N PHE A 429 11.00 23.98 1.71
CA PHE A 429 11.21 24.56 3.04
C PHE A 429 11.32 26.09 3.02
N GLN A 430 11.27 26.70 1.83
CA GLN A 430 11.47 28.13 1.61
C GLN A 430 10.62 28.59 0.43
N GLY A 431 10.10 29.81 0.51
CA GLY A 431 9.25 30.41 -0.53
C GLY A 431 7.77 30.02 -0.38
N ASP A 432 6.95 30.47 -1.31
CA ASP A 432 5.50 30.24 -1.30
C ASP A 432 5.11 28.96 -2.06
N ASP A 433 3.83 28.58 -1.94
CA ASP A 433 3.23 27.52 -2.76
C ASP A 433 3.29 27.88 -4.25
N SER A 434 3.55 26.90 -5.12
CA SER A 434 3.60 27.05 -6.58
C SER A 434 2.88 25.89 -7.29
N GLU A 435 2.92 25.84 -8.62
CA GLU A 435 2.35 24.72 -9.37
C GLU A 435 3.12 23.40 -9.18
N SER A 436 4.42 23.48 -8.87
CA SER A 436 5.29 22.28 -8.76
C SER A 436 5.75 22.00 -7.32
N GLU A 437 5.56 22.96 -6.42
CA GLU A 437 6.03 22.88 -5.04
C GLU A 437 5.00 23.38 -4.04
N ILE A 438 4.99 22.80 -2.85
CA ILE A 438 4.14 23.20 -1.73
C ILE A 438 5.03 23.48 -0.52
N ASN A 439 4.79 24.61 0.13
CA ASN A 439 5.53 25.02 1.31
C ASN A 439 5.19 24.10 2.49
N VAL A 440 6.23 23.72 3.24
CA VAL A 440 6.15 22.83 4.40
C VAL A 440 5.17 23.32 5.49
N TYR A 441 4.98 24.63 5.67
CA TYR A 441 3.98 25.17 6.59
C TYR A 441 2.56 24.93 6.06
N THR A 442 2.33 25.04 4.75
CA THR A 442 1.05 24.68 4.14
C THR A 442 0.78 23.18 4.33
N VAL A 443 1.80 22.33 4.15
CA VAL A 443 1.68 20.88 4.41
C VAL A 443 1.27 20.62 5.87
N SER A 444 1.97 21.23 6.84
CA SER A 444 1.63 21.12 8.28
C SER A 444 0.19 21.55 8.58
N ILE A 445 -0.28 22.66 8.00
CA ILE A 445 -1.66 23.13 8.15
C ILE A 445 -2.67 22.13 7.58
N LEU A 446 -2.39 21.57 6.41
CA LEU A 446 -3.26 20.58 5.76
C LEU A 446 -3.36 19.28 6.59
N ILE A 447 -2.23 18.81 7.14
CA ILE A 447 -2.20 17.68 8.06
C ILE A 447 -3.05 17.98 9.31
N GLY A 448 -2.87 19.15 9.93
CA GLY A 448 -3.69 19.57 11.08
C GLY A 448 -5.18 19.68 10.77
N LYS A 449 -5.54 20.08 9.55
CA LYS A 449 -6.92 20.10 9.10
C LYS A 449 -7.50 18.69 8.95
N TYR A 450 -6.76 17.77 8.33
CA TYR A 450 -7.17 16.37 8.23
C TYR A 450 -7.40 15.76 9.62
N LEU A 451 -6.46 15.93 10.54
CA LEU A 451 -6.55 15.38 11.89
C LEU A 451 -7.69 15.98 12.74
N SER A 452 -8.15 17.19 12.42
CA SER A 452 -9.20 17.87 13.20
C SER A 452 -10.59 17.77 12.58
N LYS A 453 -10.70 17.57 11.26
CA LYS A 453 -11.95 17.62 10.49
C LYS A 453 -12.13 16.45 9.52
N GLY A 454 -11.21 15.49 9.51
CA GLY A 454 -11.21 14.37 8.58
C GLY A 454 -10.97 14.78 7.14
N GLU A 455 -11.21 13.83 6.24
CA GLU A 455 -10.98 13.98 4.80
C GLU A 455 -11.78 15.13 4.18
N GLU A 456 -13.04 15.35 4.59
CA GLU A 456 -13.90 16.41 4.06
C GLU A 456 -13.29 17.79 4.30
N GLY A 457 -12.93 18.10 5.56
CA GLY A 457 -12.34 19.38 5.89
C GLY A 457 -10.96 19.58 5.26
N TYR A 458 -10.20 18.50 5.07
CA TYR A 458 -8.94 18.53 4.34
C TYR A 458 -9.15 18.88 2.85
N ARG A 459 -10.08 18.20 2.16
CA ARG A 459 -10.41 18.47 0.76
C ARG A 459 -10.94 19.89 0.55
N GLU A 460 -11.78 20.39 1.45
CA GLU A 460 -12.24 21.78 1.41
C GLU A 460 -11.09 22.78 1.45
N LEU A 461 -10.10 22.54 2.33
CA LEU A 461 -8.95 23.42 2.48
C LEU A 461 -7.99 23.36 1.29
N LEU A 462 -7.82 22.18 0.68
CA LEU A 462 -7.08 22.05 -0.58
C LEU A 462 -7.71 22.90 -1.69
N ILE A 463 -9.04 22.90 -1.80
CA ILE A 463 -9.78 23.70 -2.78
C ILE A 463 -9.69 25.19 -2.45
N GLU A 464 -9.87 25.58 -1.19
CA GLU A 464 -9.79 26.97 -0.73
C GLU A 464 -8.41 27.58 -1.06
N LYS A 465 -7.35 26.80 -0.88
CA LYS A 465 -5.98 27.20 -1.20
C LYS A 465 -5.64 27.11 -2.70
N GLY A 466 -6.57 26.67 -3.54
CA GLY A 466 -6.34 26.49 -4.98
C GLY A 466 -5.33 25.39 -5.32
N LEU A 467 -5.06 24.46 -4.38
CA LEU A 467 -4.09 23.38 -4.57
C LEU A 467 -4.67 22.25 -5.43
N ILE A 468 -5.98 22.05 -5.35
CA ILE A 468 -6.75 21.20 -6.26
C ILE A 468 -7.91 22.00 -6.84
N LYS A 469 -8.34 21.63 -8.04
CA LYS A 469 -9.54 22.24 -8.63
C LYS A 469 -10.76 21.74 -7.88
N ARG A 470 -11.69 22.64 -7.56
CA ARG A 470 -13.04 22.23 -7.18
C ARG A 470 -13.59 21.38 -8.34
N PRO A 471 -14.01 20.13 -8.12
CA PRO A 471 -14.69 19.38 -9.16
C PRO A 471 -15.87 20.24 -9.64
N PRO A 472 -16.12 20.31 -10.96
CA PRO A 472 -17.17 21.19 -11.48
C PRO A 472 -18.47 20.90 -10.73
N SER A 473 -19.04 21.92 -10.08
CA SER A 473 -20.42 21.85 -9.62
C SER A 473 -21.26 21.83 -10.89
N LEU A 474 -21.57 20.64 -11.39
CA LEU A 474 -22.62 20.49 -12.39
C LEU A 474 -23.88 21.06 -11.76
N ASP A 475 -24.49 22.06 -12.40
CA ASP A 475 -25.81 22.50 -12.00
C ASP A 475 -26.73 21.27 -12.02
N SER A 476 -27.70 21.20 -11.13
CA SER A 476 -28.65 20.06 -11.02
C SER A 476 -29.33 19.71 -12.36
N GLN A 477 -29.38 20.66 -13.31
CA GLN A 477 -29.84 20.45 -14.68
C GLN A 477 -28.77 19.85 -15.63
N ASP A 478 -27.48 20.10 -15.41
CA ASP A 478 -26.38 19.55 -16.23
C ASP A 478 -26.09 18.08 -15.89
N VAL A 479 -26.29 17.68 -14.62
CA VAL A 479 -26.29 16.27 -14.16
C VAL A 479 -27.32 15.44 -14.93
N LEU A 480 -28.51 16.01 -15.18
CA LEU A 480 -29.60 15.37 -15.91
C LEU A 480 -29.32 15.21 -17.41
N ASN A 481 -28.64 16.18 -18.02
CA ASN A 481 -28.40 16.18 -19.47
C ASN A 481 -27.21 15.30 -19.88
N TYR A 482 -26.13 15.25 -19.08
CA TYR A 482 -24.90 14.52 -19.43
C TYR A 482 -24.72 13.18 -18.70
N GLY A 483 -25.19 13.04 -17.45
CA GLY A 483 -24.92 11.86 -16.64
C GLY A 483 -25.94 10.73 -16.78
N LEU A 484 -27.21 11.07 -16.97
CA LEU A 484 -28.32 10.11 -17.03
C LEU A 484 -28.76 9.76 -18.47
N SER A 485 -28.22 10.42 -19.49
CA SER A 485 -28.56 10.11 -20.88
C SER A 485 -27.85 8.81 -21.35
N GLY A 486 -28.65 7.80 -21.70
CA GLY A 486 -28.17 6.51 -22.22
C GLY A 486 -28.95 5.31 -21.67
N SER A 487 -28.71 4.14 -22.26
CA SER A 487 -29.23 2.86 -21.76
C SER A 487 -28.28 2.28 -20.72
N TRP A 488 -28.82 1.85 -19.58
CA TRP A 488 -28.08 1.23 -18.49
C TRP A 488 -28.43 -0.26 -18.45
N ASN A 489 -27.40 -1.13 -18.38
CA ASN A 489 -27.55 -2.55 -18.08
C ASN A 489 -27.17 -2.73 -16.61
N ILE A 490 -28.08 -3.29 -15.82
CA ILE A 490 -27.93 -3.35 -14.37
C ILE A 490 -28.18 -4.78 -13.91
N VAL A 491 -27.32 -5.27 -13.02
CA VAL A 491 -27.42 -6.60 -12.39
C VAL A 491 -27.98 -6.41 -10.99
N GLY A 492 -29.13 -7.02 -10.69
CA GLY A 492 -29.76 -6.98 -9.37
C GLY A 492 -29.65 -8.31 -8.63
N TYR A 493 -29.57 -8.27 -7.30
CA TYR A 493 -29.56 -9.47 -6.45
C TYR A 493 -30.90 -9.62 -5.74
N LEU A 494 -31.38 -10.86 -5.66
CA LEU A 494 -32.73 -11.18 -5.17
C LEU A 494 -32.69 -11.56 -3.69
N THR A 495 -33.46 -10.86 -2.85
CA THR A 495 -33.59 -11.21 -1.42
C THR A 495 -35.05 -11.48 -1.08
N TYR A 496 -35.36 -12.68 -0.60
CA TYR A 496 -36.71 -13.05 -0.14
C TYR A 496 -36.84 -12.72 1.36
N GLN A 497 -37.92 -12.04 1.76
CA GLN A 497 -38.41 -12.07 3.14
C GLN A 497 -39.80 -12.70 3.15
N ILE A 498 -39.93 -13.81 3.89
CA ILE A 498 -41.17 -14.56 4.08
C ILE A 498 -41.72 -14.19 5.46
N GLU A 499 -42.81 -13.44 5.52
CA GLU A 499 -43.60 -13.29 6.75
C GLU A 499 -44.77 -14.30 6.74
N ASP A 500 -44.69 -15.25 7.68
CA ASP A 500 -45.71 -16.18 8.17
C ASP A 500 -46.53 -17.02 7.16
N GLY A 501 -46.17 -18.32 7.05
CA GLY A 501 -47.14 -19.42 6.89
C GLY A 501 -46.97 -20.35 5.69
N GLU A 502 -46.28 -21.48 5.93
CA GLU A 502 -46.17 -22.78 5.23
C GLU A 502 -46.65 -23.02 3.76
N LEU A 503 -45.76 -23.77 3.05
CA LEU A 503 -45.84 -24.53 1.77
C LEU A 503 -45.42 -23.77 0.49
N GLU A 504 -44.53 -24.25 -0.40
CA GLU A 504 -43.74 -25.49 -0.59
C GLU A 504 -42.40 -25.09 -1.25
N ASP A 505 -41.33 -25.88 -1.04
CA ASP A 505 -40.01 -25.67 -1.67
C ASP A 505 -40.14 -25.66 -3.21
N ILE A 506 -39.96 -24.48 -3.81
CA ILE A 506 -39.70 -24.34 -5.24
C ILE A 506 -38.19 -24.26 -5.39
N GLU A 507 -37.58 -25.35 -5.85
CA GLU A 507 -36.22 -25.32 -6.38
C GLU A 507 -36.23 -24.43 -7.64
N VAL A 508 -35.72 -23.21 -7.52
CA VAL A 508 -35.50 -22.31 -8.65
C VAL A 508 -34.11 -22.62 -9.21
N GLU A 509 -34.04 -23.48 -10.22
CA GLU A 509 -32.86 -23.62 -11.07
C GLU A 509 -32.66 -22.31 -11.85
N ALA A 510 -31.60 -21.58 -11.50
CA ALA A 510 -31.13 -20.30 -12.04
C ALA A 510 -31.71 -19.03 -11.39
N GLU A 511 -30.82 -18.17 -10.89
CA GLU A 511 -31.12 -16.81 -10.47
C GLU A 511 -31.80 -16.07 -11.62
N PRO A 512 -33.06 -15.63 -11.50
CA PRO A 512 -33.73 -14.91 -12.57
C PRO A 512 -33.04 -13.55 -12.74
N THR A 513 -32.31 -13.38 -13.84
CA THR A 513 -31.74 -12.09 -14.22
C THR A 513 -32.86 -11.24 -14.83
N ILE A 514 -33.37 -10.28 -14.06
CA ILE A 514 -34.33 -9.30 -14.56
C ILE A 514 -33.57 -8.26 -15.38
N ASN A 515 -33.88 -8.13 -16.67
CA ASN A 515 -33.26 -7.12 -17.52
C ASN A 515 -34.09 -5.85 -17.46
N PHE A 516 -33.48 -4.76 -17.01
CA PHE A 516 -34.10 -3.45 -17.07
C PHE A 516 -33.27 -2.43 -17.81
N SER A 517 -33.93 -1.64 -18.65
CA SER A 517 -33.33 -0.51 -19.34
C SER A 517 -33.97 0.78 -18.85
N LEU A 518 -33.18 1.70 -18.33
CA LEU A 518 -33.60 3.05 -17.95
C LEU A 518 -33.14 4.04 -19.02
N SER A 519 -33.99 4.98 -19.39
CA SER A 519 -33.67 6.09 -20.29
C SER A 519 -34.22 7.38 -19.70
N PHE A 520 -33.36 8.37 -19.50
CA PHE A 520 -33.71 9.64 -18.88
C PHE A 520 -33.66 10.79 -19.89
N ASN A 521 -34.63 11.70 -19.82
CA ASN A 521 -34.72 12.89 -20.69
C ASN A 521 -35.36 14.08 -19.93
N GLY A 522 -34.51 15.00 -19.45
CA GLY A 522 -34.93 16.36 -19.04
C GLY A 522 -36.10 16.46 -18.06
N GLY A 523 -36.17 15.59 -17.05
CA GLY A 523 -37.22 15.57 -16.00
C GLY A 523 -38.25 14.44 -16.12
N SER A 524 -38.18 13.62 -17.16
CA SER A 524 -38.96 12.38 -17.29
C SER A 524 -38.09 11.27 -17.86
N GLY A 525 -38.48 10.01 -17.67
CA GLY A 525 -37.77 8.87 -18.26
C GLY A 525 -38.70 7.73 -18.64
N SER A 526 -38.17 6.78 -19.39
CA SER A 526 -38.82 5.49 -19.62
C SER A 526 -38.01 4.40 -18.94
N MET A 527 -38.72 3.43 -18.37
CA MET A 527 -38.14 2.16 -17.94
C MET A 527 -38.75 1.04 -18.76
N ASN A 528 -38.00 -0.02 -18.97
CA ASN A 528 -38.50 -1.27 -19.49
C ASN A 528 -37.96 -2.36 -18.58
N VAL A 529 -38.83 -3.20 -18.02
CA VAL A 529 -38.43 -4.37 -17.23
C VAL A 529 -38.97 -5.59 -17.96
N ASP A 530 -38.07 -6.45 -18.44
CA ASP A 530 -38.38 -7.70 -19.17
C ASP A 530 -39.43 -7.54 -20.31
N GLY A 531 -39.36 -6.42 -21.04
CA GLY A 531 -40.26 -6.11 -22.16
C GLY A 531 -41.49 -5.28 -21.79
N TYR A 532 -41.72 -4.98 -20.51
CA TYR A 532 -42.85 -4.18 -20.04
C TYR A 532 -42.47 -2.71 -19.85
N PRO A 533 -43.08 -1.78 -20.61
CA PRO A 533 -42.75 -0.37 -20.52
C PRO A 533 -43.40 0.31 -19.31
N GLY A 534 -42.63 1.16 -18.63
CA GLY A 534 -43.06 2.02 -17.54
C GLY A 534 -42.53 3.45 -17.70
N ARG A 535 -43.08 4.37 -16.91
CA ARG A 535 -42.64 5.77 -16.88
C ARG A 535 -41.88 6.07 -15.59
N LEU A 536 -40.81 6.84 -15.72
CA LEU A 536 -40.03 7.36 -14.61
C LEU A 536 -40.30 8.86 -14.45
N ASN A 537 -40.52 9.27 -13.22
CA ASN A 537 -40.49 10.64 -12.78
C ASN A 537 -39.10 10.91 -12.17
N VAL A 538 -38.49 12.03 -12.54
CA VAL A 538 -37.15 12.40 -12.07
C VAL A 538 -37.24 13.75 -11.37
N SER A 539 -36.73 13.84 -10.15
CA SER A 539 -36.78 15.05 -9.32
C SER A 539 -35.46 15.25 -8.58
N GLY A 540 -34.63 16.17 -9.07
CA GLY A 540 -33.27 16.34 -8.53
C GLY A 540 -32.43 15.10 -8.78
N ASN A 541 -31.78 14.59 -7.72
CA ASN A 541 -30.93 13.40 -7.79
C ASN A 541 -31.71 12.09 -7.58
N SER A 542 -33.04 12.12 -7.45
CA SER A 542 -33.86 10.92 -7.28
C SER A 542 -34.80 10.69 -8.46
N PHE A 543 -35.13 9.42 -8.69
CA PHE A 543 -36.13 9.03 -9.66
C PHE A 543 -37.02 7.92 -9.09
N SER A 544 -38.25 7.86 -9.58
CA SER A 544 -39.17 6.79 -9.25
C SER A 544 -40.12 6.49 -10.40
N GLY A 545 -40.64 5.28 -10.46
CA GLY A 545 -41.66 4.93 -11.43
C GLY A 545 -42.36 3.64 -11.12
N THR A 546 -43.47 3.42 -11.82
CA THR A 546 -44.29 2.21 -11.65
C THR A 546 -44.51 1.53 -12.98
N ILE A 547 -44.35 0.20 -13.00
CA ILE A 547 -44.81 -0.69 -14.06
C ILE A 547 -46.03 -1.44 -13.52
N SER A 548 -47.08 -1.55 -14.32
CA SER A 548 -48.25 -2.38 -14.01
C SER A 548 -48.42 -3.41 -15.12
N ILE A 549 -48.44 -4.69 -14.74
CA ILE A 549 -48.62 -5.85 -15.61
C ILE A 549 -49.90 -6.56 -15.16
N SER A 550 -50.87 -6.69 -16.06
CA SER A 550 -52.05 -7.50 -15.80
C SER A 550 -51.84 -8.91 -16.36
N PHE A 551 -51.81 -9.91 -15.49
CA PHE A 551 -51.64 -11.31 -15.89
C PHE A 551 -52.70 -12.18 -15.22
N ILE A 552 -53.56 -12.82 -16.03
CA ILE A 552 -54.55 -13.84 -15.60
C ILE A 552 -55.32 -13.43 -14.32
N GLY A 553 -55.89 -12.22 -14.31
CA GLY A 553 -56.75 -11.76 -13.21
C GLY A 553 -56.03 -11.26 -11.95
N ALA A 554 -54.70 -11.23 -11.93
CA ALA A 554 -53.90 -10.54 -10.92
C ALA A 554 -53.29 -9.25 -11.50
N GLU A 555 -53.27 -8.18 -10.69
CA GLU A 555 -52.54 -6.95 -10.97
C GLU A 555 -51.16 -7.05 -10.33
N ILE A 556 -50.13 -7.22 -11.16
CA ILE A 556 -48.75 -7.16 -10.70
C ILE A 556 -48.27 -5.73 -10.91
N SER A 557 -47.74 -5.09 -9.88
CA SER A 557 -47.09 -3.79 -10.03
C SER A 557 -45.65 -3.84 -9.52
N GLN A 558 -44.76 -3.11 -10.17
CA GLN A 558 -43.39 -2.94 -9.72
C GLN A 558 -43.11 -1.46 -9.53
N VAL A 559 -42.56 -1.10 -8.37
CA VAL A 559 -42.17 0.27 -8.03
C VAL A 559 -40.66 0.34 -8.00
N LEU A 560 -40.09 1.14 -8.89
CA LEU A 560 -38.67 1.44 -8.91
C LEU A 560 -38.44 2.76 -8.20
N THR A 561 -37.46 2.81 -7.30
CA THR A 561 -36.93 4.05 -6.72
C THR A 561 -35.42 4.04 -6.78
N GLY A 562 -34.79 5.18 -7.02
CA GLY A 562 -33.35 5.25 -6.95
C GLY A 562 -32.83 6.68 -6.94
N SER A 563 -31.50 6.77 -6.86
CA SER A 563 -30.77 8.01 -6.80
C SER A 563 -29.53 7.96 -7.68
N ALA A 564 -29.06 9.14 -8.08
CA ALA A 564 -27.84 9.34 -8.84
C ALA A 564 -26.86 10.19 -8.04
N SER A 565 -25.58 9.85 -8.11
CA SER A 565 -24.46 10.61 -7.56
C SER A 565 -23.34 10.76 -8.59
N ILE A 566 -22.53 11.81 -8.43
CA ILE A 566 -21.35 12.06 -9.26
C ILE A 566 -20.14 12.17 -8.33
N GLY A 567 -19.09 11.43 -8.66
CA GLY A 567 -17.81 11.45 -7.98
C GLY A 567 -16.71 10.98 -8.93
N ASP A 568 -15.51 11.54 -8.82
CA ASP A 568 -14.30 11.08 -9.53
C ASP A 568 -14.44 10.90 -11.06
N GLY A 569 -15.21 11.77 -11.71
CA GLY A 569 -15.43 11.69 -13.17
C GLY A 569 -16.41 10.61 -13.61
N GLN A 570 -17.14 10.01 -12.66
CA GLN A 570 -18.13 8.97 -12.90
C GLN A 570 -19.52 9.41 -12.41
N VAL A 571 -20.55 8.88 -13.06
CA VAL A 571 -21.93 8.92 -12.59
C VAL A 571 -22.28 7.53 -12.06
N SER A 572 -22.69 7.47 -10.80
CA SER A 572 -23.23 6.27 -10.18
C SER A 572 -24.73 6.42 -10.00
N ILE A 573 -25.48 5.35 -10.24
CA ILE A 573 -26.90 5.24 -9.90
C ILE A 573 -27.11 4.03 -9.01
N ALA A 574 -28.00 4.13 -8.04
CA ALA A 574 -28.39 3.01 -7.19
C ALA A 574 -29.83 3.15 -6.72
N GLY A 575 -30.48 2.05 -6.40
CA GLY A 575 -31.87 2.07 -5.97
C GLY A 575 -32.44 0.71 -5.63
N ASP A 576 -33.76 0.71 -5.42
CA ASP A 576 -34.57 -0.45 -5.08
C ASP A 576 -35.71 -0.63 -6.09
N LEU A 577 -36.07 -1.89 -6.35
CA LEU A 577 -37.25 -2.31 -7.10
C LEU A 577 -38.12 -3.14 -6.16
N MET A 578 -39.37 -2.74 -5.96
CA MET A 578 -40.34 -3.45 -5.12
C MET A 578 -41.44 -4.04 -5.99
N GLY A 579 -41.71 -5.33 -5.87
CA GLY A 579 -42.78 -6.03 -6.57
C GLY A 579 -44.01 -6.23 -5.70
N TYR A 580 -45.18 -6.03 -6.29
CA TYR A 580 -46.49 -6.19 -5.65
C TYR A 580 -47.41 -7.05 -6.50
N ILE A 581 -48.26 -7.86 -5.85
CA ILE A 581 -49.35 -8.61 -6.49
C ILE A 581 -50.64 -8.22 -5.78
N ASN A 582 -51.60 -7.66 -6.53
CA ASN A 582 -52.86 -7.12 -6.03
C ASN A 582 -52.67 -6.13 -4.86
N GLY A 583 -51.61 -5.32 -4.92
CA GLY A 583 -51.24 -4.35 -3.90
C GLY A 583 -50.51 -4.92 -2.67
N ILE A 584 -50.27 -6.23 -2.61
CA ILE A 584 -49.48 -6.88 -1.55
C ILE A 584 -48.03 -6.95 -2.00
N HIS A 585 -47.10 -6.46 -1.17
CA HIS A 585 -45.67 -6.53 -1.43
C HIS A 585 -45.18 -7.97 -1.38
N VAL A 586 -44.40 -8.41 -2.38
CA VAL A 586 -43.94 -9.81 -2.50
C VAL A 586 -42.43 -9.96 -2.72
N THR A 587 -41.72 -8.91 -3.14
CA THR A 587 -40.28 -9.00 -3.44
C THR A 587 -39.60 -7.63 -3.48
N SER A 588 -38.32 -7.56 -3.09
CA SER A 588 -37.47 -6.38 -3.21
C SER A 588 -36.13 -6.74 -3.87
N TYR A 589 -35.61 -5.83 -4.69
CA TYR A 589 -34.29 -5.93 -5.32
C TYR A 589 -33.53 -4.62 -5.13
N SER A 590 -32.28 -4.68 -4.69
CA SER A 590 -31.37 -3.53 -4.72
C SER A 590 -30.43 -3.63 -5.91
N TRP A 591 -30.07 -2.48 -6.47
CA TRP A 591 -29.29 -2.42 -7.70
C TRP A 591 -28.38 -1.19 -7.75
N SER A 592 -27.30 -1.27 -8.52
CA SER A 592 -26.40 -0.14 -8.81
C SER A 592 -25.81 -0.22 -10.21
N GLY A 593 -25.38 0.92 -10.74
CA GLY A 593 -24.71 1.03 -12.05
C GLY A 593 -23.80 2.25 -12.10
N GLN A 594 -22.71 2.14 -12.86
CA GLN A 594 -21.73 3.22 -13.01
C GLN A 594 -21.43 3.51 -14.48
N LYS A 595 -21.17 4.77 -14.81
CA LYS A 595 -20.75 5.20 -16.14
C LYS A 595 -19.73 6.33 -16.03
N ASN A 596 -18.62 6.20 -16.75
CA ASN A 596 -17.65 7.27 -16.89
C ASN A 596 -18.26 8.45 -17.66
N LEU A 597 -18.08 9.67 -17.16
CA LEU A 597 -18.38 10.87 -17.94
C LEU A 597 -17.35 10.99 -19.07
N PRO A 598 -17.77 11.33 -20.30
CA PRO A 598 -16.80 11.65 -21.34
C PRO A 598 -15.92 12.82 -20.89
N GLU A 599 -14.62 12.74 -21.17
CA GLU A 599 -13.71 13.87 -20.98
C GLU A 599 -14.28 15.08 -21.73
N VAL A 600 -14.56 16.15 -20.99
CA VAL A 600 -14.89 17.43 -21.61
C VAL A 600 -13.62 17.95 -22.26
N ILE A 601 -13.48 17.72 -23.57
CA ILE A 601 -12.48 18.40 -24.39
C ILE A 601 -12.86 19.89 -24.39
N TYR A 602 -12.13 20.69 -23.62
CA TYR A 602 -12.14 22.13 -23.83
C TYR A 602 -11.55 22.38 -25.22
N VAL A 603 -12.40 22.78 -26.17
CA VAL A 603 -11.93 23.41 -27.39
C VAL A 603 -11.49 24.82 -26.98
N ASP A 604 -10.24 24.93 -26.52
CA ASP A 604 -9.56 26.22 -26.52
C ASP A 604 -9.43 26.67 -27.98
N ASP A 605 -9.74 27.95 -28.20
CA ASP A 605 -9.73 28.69 -29.47
C ASP A 605 -10.91 28.45 -30.44
N ILE A 606 -12.02 29.15 -30.20
CA ILE A 606 -12.79 29.72 -31.31
C ILE A 606 -12.02 30.97 -31.78
N PRO A 607 -11.48 31.01 -33.01
CA PRO A 607 -10.87 32.23 -33.52
C PRO A 607 -11.95 33.31 -33.60
N VAL A 608 -11.72 34.45 -32.93
CA VAL A 608 -12.51 35.65 -33.14
C VAL A 608 -12.31 36.09 -34.59
N LEU A 609 -13.32 35.86 -35.44
CA LEU A 609 -13.41 36.48 -36.75
C LEU A 609 -13.52 38.00 -36.56
N THR A 610 -12.41 38.70 -36.69
CA THR A 610 -12.41 40.15 -36.89
C THR A 610 -12.51 40.41 -38.40
N GLY A 611 -13.67 40.91 -38.82
CA GLY A 611 -13.91 41.31 -40.20
C GLY A 611 -13.23 42.63 -40.55
N ASN A 612 -12.79 42.72 -41.81
CA ASN A 612 -12.77 43.93 -42.62
C ASN A 612 -13.49 43.63 -43.93
#